data_AF-A0A522QNL2-F1
#
_entry.id   AF-A0A522QNL2-F1
#
_cell.length_a   1.000
_cell.length_b   1.000
_cell.length_c   1.000
_cell.angle_alpha   90.00
_cell.angle_beta   90.00
_cell.angle_gamma   90.00
#
_symmetry.space_group_name_H-M   'P 1'
#
loop_
_entity.id
_entity.type
_entity.pdbx_description
1 polymer ?
#
loop_
_entity_poly.entity_id
_entity_poly.type
_entity_poly.pdbx_seq_one_letter_code
_entity_poly.pdbx_strand_id
1 'polypeptide(L)'
;DVVYAAILLVGAAVYVLSYIPYFTLGHNLADLMGLQRQMFLYHDELKATHPYQARWWEWPLIWRPISYYYHDFGGAQHVVAEILALPNPVNWWFGLLSVPVMFLVGLARRHKGYALLIGAYLWQWLPWMTSPRITFEYHFFPNLAIICLANALVLQEAWRSFGRWGRIAVIAFLAAVAWAFLFWFPIWVGAPMPYDEWQKRMLTWLMGTRWI
;
A
#
# COMPACT_ATOMS: atom_id res chain seq x y z
N ASP A 1 3.17 -24.06 -20.96
CA ASP A 1 4.62 -24.35 -20.90
C ASP A 1 5.50 -23.35 -21.65
N VAL A 2 5.29 -23.09 -22.95
CA VAL A 2 6.07 -22.09 -23.71
C VAL A 2 5.97 -20.66 -23.14
N VAL A 3 4.77 -20.25 -22.71
CA VAL A 3 4.53 -18.89 -22.17
C VAL A 3 5.33 -18.63 -20.90
N TYR A 4 5.38 -19.58 -19.96
CA TYR A 4 6.16 -19.42 -18.72
C TYR A 4 7.65 -19.38 -18.98
N ALA A 5 8.15 -20.26 -19.86
CA ALA A 5 9.54 -20.25 -20.28
C ALA A 5 9.92 -18.92 -20.95
N ALA A 6 9.04 -18.38 -21.81
CA ALA A 6 9.25 -17.08 -22.44
C ALA A 6 9.28 -15.94 -21.41
N ILE A 7 8.37 -15.92 -20.43
CA ILE A 7 8.36 -14.91 -19.36
C ILE A 7 9.66 -14.95 -18.56
N LEU A 8 10.11 -16.14 -18.16
CA LEU A 8 11.34 -16.32 -17.41
C LEU A 8 12.57 -15.92 -18.22
N LEU A 9 12.64 -16.34 -19.48
CA LEU A 9 13.75 -16.01 -20.37
C LEU A 9 13.83 -14.51 -20.63
N VAL A 10 12.71 -13.89 -21.01
CA VAL A 10 12.65 -12.45 -21.28
C VAL A 10 12.97 -11.66 -20.01
N GLY A 11 12.39 -12.05 -18.87
CA GLY A 11 12.66 -11.41 -17.58
C GLY A 11 14.13 -11.50 -17.18
N ALA A 12 14.72 -12.69 -17.28
CA ALA A 12 16.14 -12.90 -16.99
C ALA A 12 17.05 -12.13 -17.96
N ALA A 13 16.73 -12.14 -19.26
CA ALA A 13 17.48 -11.40 -20.27
C ALA A 13 17.43 -9.89 -20.00
N VAL A 14 16.23 -9.32 -19.82
CA VAL A 14 16.06 -7.89 -19.50
C VAL A 14 16.79 -7.53 -18.22
N TYR A 15 16.70 -8.38 -17.18
CA TYR A 15 17.41 -8.17 -15.92
C TYR A 15 18.92 -8.15 -16.12
N VAL A 16 19.51 -9.14 -16.80
CA VAL A 16 20.96 -9.18 -17.06
C VAL A 16 21.38 -7.99 -17.92
N LEU A 17 20.59 -7.63 -18.93
CA LEU A 17 20.87 -6.48 -19.79
C LEU A 17 20.79 -5.14 -19.05
N SER A 18 20.00 -5.02 -17.97
CA SER A 18 20.01 -3.79 -17.16
C SER A 18 21.33 -3.56 -16.42
N TYR A 19 22.18 -4.59 -16.32
CA TYR A 19 23.54 -4.49 -15.76
C TYR A 19 24.63 -4.23 -16.81
N ILE A 20 24.29 -3.88 -18.06
CA ILE A 20 25.30 -3.46 -19.06
C ILE A 20 26.24 -2.39 -18.50
N PRO A 21 25.78 -1.29 -17.87
CA PRO A 21 26.69 -0.30 -17.28
C PRO A 21 27.63 -0.92 -16.24
N TYR A 22 27.13 -1.84 -15.41
CA TYR A 22 27.93 -2.54 -14.41
C TYR A 22 29.04 -3.39 -15.07
N PHE A 23 28.73 -4.10 -16.15
CA PHE A 23 29.73 -4.86 -16.90
C PHE A 23 30.75 -3.96 -17.62
N THR A 24 30.35 -2.78 -18.11
CA THR A 24 31.29 -1.84 -18.74
C THR A 24 32.34 -1.29 -17.77
N LEU A 25 32.11 -1.40 -16.46
CA LEU A 25 33.08 -1.05 -15.42
C LEU A 25 34.11 -2.18 -15.15
N GLY A 26 34.06 -3.28 -15.91
CA GLY A 26 34.99 -4.41 -15.77
C GLY A 26 34.47 -5.58 -14.93
N HIS A 27 33.22 -5.52 -14.47
CA HIS A 27 32.58 -6.61 -13.73
C HIS A 27 32.08 -7.72 -14.66
N ASN A 28 31.94 -8.93 -14.14
CA ASN A 28 31.46 -10.10 -14.88
C ASN A 28 30.21 -10.72 -14.25
N LEU A 29 29.72 -11.82 -14.83
CA LEU A 29 28.52 -12.51 -14.34
C LEU A 29 28.69 -13.10 -12.93
N ALA A 30 29.90 -13.50 -12.53
CA ALA A 30 30.15 -13.98 -11.18
C ALA A 30 30.02 -12.84 -10.16
N ASP A 31 30.45 -11.62 -10.51
CA ASP A 31 30.24 -10.43 -9.69
C ASP A 31 28.74 -10.11 -9.56
N LEU A 32 27.98 -10.20 -10.65
CA LEU A 32 26.52 -10.03 -10.62
C LEU A 32 25.84 -11.06 -9.70
N MET A 33 26.26 -12.32 -9.75
CA MET A 33 25.76 -13.36 -8.83
C MET A 33 26.18 -13.07 -7.38
N GLY A 34 27.39 -12.56 -7.18
CA GLY A 34 27.87 -12.06 -5.89
C GLY A 34 26.98 -10.94 -5.35
N LEU A 35 26.57 -9.99 -6.20
CA LEU A 35 25.63 -8.93 -5.84
C LEU A 35 24.27 -9.49 -5.41
N GLN A 36 23.73 -10.50 -6.11
CA GLN A 36 22.45 -11.11 -5.69
C GLN A 36 22.55 -11.71 -4.30
N ARG A 37 23.66 -12.39 -4.01
CA ARG A 37 23.93 -12.94 -2.68
C ARG A 37 24.04 -11.84 -1.63
N GLN A 38 24.76 -10.76 -1.93
CA GLN A 38 24.89 -9.61 -1.02
C GLN A 38 23.54 -8.95 -0.74
N MET A 39 22.70 -8.75 -1.77
CA MET A 39 21.35 -8.22 -1.62
C MET A 39 20.49 -9.12 -0.73
N PHE A 40 20.55 -10.44 -0.93
CA PHE A 40 19.82 -11.39 -0.09
C PHE A 40 20.28 -11.32 1.37
N LEU A 41 21.59 -11.44 1.61
CA LEU A 41 22.15 -11.41 2.97
C LEU A 41 21.84 -10.10 3.69
N TYR A 42 21.94 -8.96 3.00
CA TYR A 42 21.55 -7.67 3.57
C TYR A 42 20.10 -7.69 4.07
N HIS A 43 19.15 -8.22 3.30
CA HIS A 43 17.74 -8.27 3.70
C HIS A 43 17.44 -9.31 4.79
N ASP A 44 18.18 -10.41 4.85
CA ASP A 44 18.03 -11.45 5.87
C ASP A 44 18.62 -11.02 7.23
N GLU A 45 19.80 -10.39 7.19
CA GLU A 45 20.59 -10.02 8.36
C GLU A 45 20.26 -8.62 8.91
N LEU A 46 19.46 -7.81 8.21
CA LEU A 46 19.09 -6.47 8.68
C LEU A 46 18.29 -6.52 9.99
N LYS A 47 18.98 -6.29 11.11
CA LYS A 47 18.39 -6.07 12.44
C LYS A 47 18.44 -4.60 12.78
N ALA A 48 17.30 -3.93 12.67
CA ALA A 48 17.14 -2.53 13.03
C ALA A 48 15.77 -2.32 13.68
N THR A 49 15.64 -1.23 14.43
CA THR A 49 14.38 -0.76 14.99
C THR A 49 14.08 0.64 14.50
N HIS A 50 12.81 0.96 14.29
CA HIS A 50 12.38 2.29 13.87
C HIS A 50 11.06 2.68 14.56
N PRO A 51 10.90 3.94 14.99
CA PRO A 51 9.66 4.40 15.62
C PRO A 51 8.43 4.13 14.75
N TYR A 52 8.49 4.29 13.43
CA TYR A 52 7.35 4.02 12.53
C TYR A 52 7.24 2.58 12.00
N GLN A 53 7.97 1.61 12.55
CA GLN A 53 7.86 0.23 12.07
C GLN A 53 6.47 -0.34 12.35
N ALA A 54 5.93 -1.04 11.35
CA ALA A 54 4.60 -1.63 11.39
C ALA A 54 4.65 -3.11 11.00
N ARG A 55 3.92 -3.95 11.73
CA ARG A 55 3.80 -5.39 11.46
C ARG A 55 2.89 -5.62 10.27
N TRP A 56 3.14 -6.69 9.51
CA TRP A 56 2.38 -7.06 8.30
C TRP A 56 0.85 -7.00 8.46
N TRP A 57 0.33 -7.41 9.62
CA TRP A 57 -1.11 -7.45 9.90
C TRP A 57 -1.70 -6.08 10.31
N GLU A 58 -0.87 -5.09 10.65
CA GLU A 58 -1.29 -3.73 11.00
C GLU A 58 -1.61 -2.89 9.75
N TRP A 59 -1.05 -3.27 8.59
CA TRP A 59 -1.13 -2.47 7.36
C TRP A 59 -2.54 -2.30 6.78
N PRO A 60 -3.39 -3.33 6.71
CA PRO A 60 -4.77 -3.15 6.23
C PRO A 60 -5.60 -2.20 7.12
N LEU A 61 -5.21 -2.05 8.39
CA LEU A 61 -5.87 -1.17 9.34
C LEU A 61 -5.34 0.27 9.31
N ILE A 62 -4.20 0.51 8.64
CA ILE A 62 -3.47 1.78 8.70
C ILE A 62 -3.18 2.14 10.17
N TRP A 63 -2.77 1.17 10.99
CA TRP A 63 -2.55 1.43 12.41
C TRP A 63 -1.30 2.29 12.63
N ARG A 64 -0.33 2.22 11.73
CA ARG A 64 0.95 2.91 11.89
C ARG A 64 1.52 3.38 10.55
N PRO A 65 1.00 4.50 10.03
CA PRO A 65 1.53 5.10 8.82
C PRO A 65 2.95 5.66 9.07
N ILE A 66 3.76 5.70 8.02
CA ILE A 66 5.13 6.21 8.12
C ILE A 66 5.18 7.70 7.77
N SER A 67 5.77 8.50 8.66
CA SER A 67 6.12 9.89 8.37
C SER A 67 7.35 9.94 7.46
N TYR A 68 7.22 10.55 6.29
CA TYR A 68 8.35 10.81 5.38
C TYR A 68 9.02 12.15 5.64
N TYR A 69 8.29 13.10 6.20
CA TYR A 69 8.78 14.43 6.50
C TYR A 69 7.98 14.99 7.65
N TYR A 70 8.64 15.58 8.64
CA TYR A 70 7.99 16.35 9.69
C TYR A 70 8.87 17.56 10.00
N HIS A 71 8.25 18.74 10.09
CA HIS A 71 8.93 19.97 10.47
C HIS A 71 8.03 20.83 11.34
N ASP A 72 8.53 21.17 12.53
CA ASP A 72 7.92 22.11 13.45
C ASP A 72 8.61 23.48 13.28
N PHE A 73 7.85 24.48 12.83
CA PHE A 73 8.35 25.82 12.62
C PHE A 73 8.42 26.63 13.94
N GLY A 74 7.87 26.09 15.04
CA GLY A 74 7.83 26.73 16.34
C GLY A 74 7.02 28.04 16.36
N GLY A 75 7.26 28.85 17.41
CA GLY A 75 6.63 30.15 17.59
C GLY A 75 5.24 30.13 18.23
N ALA A 76 4.66 31.31 18.43
CA ALA A 76 3.42 31.50 19.19
C ALA A 76 2.18 30.81 18.59
N GLN A 77 2.22 30.50 17.29
CA GLN A 77 1.12 29.85 16.57
C GLN A 77 1.31 28.34 16.38
N HIS A 78 2.46 27.78 16.79
CA HIS A 78 2.82 26.36 16.70
C HIS A 78 2.39 25.73 15.35
N VAL A 79 3.13 26.07 14.30
CA VAL A 79 2.84 25.64 12.93
C VAL A 79 3.72 24.43 12.59
N VAL A 80 3.11 23.40 12.03
CA VAL A 80 3.79 22.15 11.64
C VAL A 80 3.50 21.80 10.18
N ALA A 81 4.41 21.08 9.54
CA ALA A 81 4.22 20.49 8.23
C ALA A 81 4.66 19.02 8.27
N GLU A 82 3.86 18.14 7.68
CA GLU A 82 4.16 16.71 7.62
C GLU A 82 3.79 16.12 6.26
N ILE A 83 4.60 15.19 5.76
CA ILE A 83 4.27 14.29 4.65
C ILE A 83 4.11 12.89 5.20
N LEU A 84 2.88 12.39 5.20
CA LEU A 84 2.54 11.07 5.71
C LEU A 84 2.25 10.09 4.58
N ALA A 85 2.81 8.89 4.64
CA ALA A 85 2.41 7.78 3.79
C ALA A 85 1.06 7.21 4.24
N LEU A 86 -0.01 7.92 3.93
CA LEU A 86 -1.37 7.57 4.30
C LEU A 86 -2.21 7.36 3.02
N PRO A 87 -2.71 6.16 2.74
CA PRO A 87 -3.68 5.97 1.66
C PRO A 87 -5.02 6.65 2.05
N ASN A 88 -5.89 6.92 1.07
CA ASN A 88 -7.23 7.46 1.37
C ASN A 88 -8.00 6.49 2.30
N PRO A 89 -8.26 6.85 3.58
CA PRO A 89 -8.76 5.88 4.57
C PRO A 89 -10.13 5.31 4.22
N VAL A 90 -10.99 6.10 3.57
CA VAL A 90 -12.33 5.66 3.14
C VAL A 90 -12.21 4.55 2.09
N ASN A 91 -11.37 4.76 1.07
CA ASN A 91 -11.14 3.75 0.04
C ASN A 91 -10.43 2.51 0.60
N TRP A 92 -9.46 2.72 1.48
CA TRP A 92 -8.66 1.65 2.07
C TRP A 92 -9.47 0.75 3.00
N TRP A 93 -10.18 1.32 3.98
CA TRP A 93 -10.97 0.54 4.94
C TRP A 93 -12.21 -0.08 4.33
N PHE A 94 -12.82 0.53 3.30
CA PHE A 94 -13.85 -0.17 2.53
C PHE A 94 -13.30 -1.43 1.86
N GLY A 95 -12.00 -1.45 1.55
CA GLY A 95 -11.24 -2.63 1.14
C GLY A 95 -11.32 -3.81 2.11
N LEU A 96 -11.38 -3.55 3.43
CA LEU A 96 -11.54 -4.60 4.45
C LEU A 96 -12.85 -5.37 4.31
N LEU A 97 -13.87 -4.73 3.74
CA LEU A 97 -15.14 -5.39 3.39
C LEU A 97 -15.12 -5.93 1.96
N SER A 98 -14.69 -5.12 0.99
CA SER A 98 -14.85 -5.41 -0.43
C SER A 98 -13.94 -6.54 -0.91
N VAL A 99 -12.73 -6.66 -0.37
CA VAL A 99 -11.78 -7.74 -0.73
C VAL A 99 -12.32 -9.10 -0.29
N PRO A 100 -12.78 -9.31 0.97
CA PRO A 100 -13.49 -10.54 1.34
C PRO A 100 -14.73 -10.81 0.47
N VAL A 101 -15.52 -9.79 0.15
CA VAL A 101 -16.70 -9.97 -0.75
C VAL A 101 -16.26 -10.45 -2.13
N MET A 102 -15.23 -9.85 -2.73
CA MET A 102 -14.66 -10.29 -4.00
C MET A 102 -14.17 -11.74 -3.92
N PHE A 103 -13.61 -12.15 -2.78
CA PHE A 103 -13.21 -13.53 -2.53
C PHE A 103 -14.38 -14.50 -2.48
N LEU A 104 -15.41 -14.19 -1.71
CA LEU A 104 -16.61 -15.02 -1.62
C LEU A 104 -17.32 -15.13 -2.97
N VAL A 105 -17.45 -14.01 -3.69
CA VAL A 105 -18.05 -13.99 -5.04
C VAL A 105 -17.18 -14.76 -6.04
N GLY A 106 -15.85 -14.61 -5.97
CA GLY A 106 -14.89 -15.34 -6.80
C GLY A 106 -15.00 -16.85 -6.59
N LEU A 107 -15.15 -17.29 -5.35
CA LEU A 107 -15.35 -18.70 -4.99
C LEU A 107 -16.71 -19.22 -5.45
N ALA A 108 -17.80 -18.50 -5.15
CA ALA A 108 -19.16 -18.90 -5.49
C ALA A 108 -19.40 -18.96 -7.01
N ARG A 109 -18.91 -17.96 -7.75
CA ARG A 109 -19.07 -17.88 -9.22
C ARG A 109 -17.95 -18.58 -9.99
N ARG A 110 -16.96 -19.18 -9.30
CA ARG A 110 -15.74 -19.77 -9.89
C ARG A 110 -15.04 -18.81 -10.88
N HIS A 111 -15.03 -17.52 -10.55
CA HIS A 111 -14.56 -16.47 -11.46
C HIS A 111 -13.04 -16.36 -11.42
N LYS A 112 -12.37 -16.86 -12.47
CA LYS A 112 -10.90 -16.92 -12.56
C LYS A 112 -10.23 -15.56 -12.42
N GLY A 113 -10.86 -14.49 -12.92
CA GLY A 113 -10.33 -13.13 -12.79
C GLY A 113 -10.28 -12.65 -11.33
N TYR A 114 -11.28 -12.97 -10.52
CA TYR A 114 -11.29 -12.59 -9.10
C TYR A 114 -10.30 -13.44 -8.32
N ALA A 115 -10.25 -14.75 -8.61
CA ALA A 115 -9.24 -15.63 -8.04
C ALA A 115 -7.80 -15.14 -8.32
N LEU A 116 -7.53 -14.65 -9.54
CA LEU A 116 -6.24 -14.07 -9.90
C LEU A 116 -5.93 -12.81 -9.07
N LEU A 117 -6.88 -11.87 -8.98
CA LEU A 117 -6.69 -10.63 -8.20
C LEU A 117 -6.45 -10.92 -6.72
N ILE A 118 -7.16 -11.89 -6.15
CA ILE A 118 -7.00 -12.26 -4.73
C ILE A 118 -5.69 -13.01 -4.52
N GLY A 119 -5.34 -13.91 -5.45
CA GLY A 119 -4.04 -14.55 -5.46
C GLY A 119 -2.90 -13.54 -5.48
N ALA A 120 -2.99 -12.52 -6.35
CA ALA A 120 -2.03 -11.43 -6.40
C ALA A 120 -2.00 -10.62 -5.08
N TYR A 121 -3.16 -10.29 -4.52
CA TYR A 121 -3.26 -9.55 -3.26
C TYR A 121 -2.59 -10.29 -2.10
N LEU A 122 -2.90 -11.57 -1.95
CA LEU A 122 -2.32 -12.43 -0.92
C LEU A 122 -0.84 -12.68 -1.16
N TRP A 123 -0.41 -12.83 -2.42
CA TRP A 123 1.00 -13.00 -2.77
C TRP A 123 1.83 -11.75 -2.46
N GLN A 124 1.26 -10.56 -2.62
CA GLN A 124 1.93 -9.30 -2.27
C GLN A 124 1.98 -9.07 -0.75
N TRP A 125 1.10 -9.71 0.02
CA TRP A 125 0.96 -9.46 1.46
C TRP A 125 1.55 -10.56 2.36
N LEU A 126 1.16 -11.82 2.15
CA LEU A 126 1.49 -12.93 3.05
C LEU A 126 2.98 -13.25 3.17
N PRO A 127 3.83 -13.10 2.13
CA PRO A 127 5.27 -13.32 2.30
C PRO A 127 5.93 -12.43 3.37
N TRP A 128 5.33 -11.28 3.68
CA TRP A 128 5.81 -10.40 4.74
C TRP A 128 5.64 -10.98 6.15
N MET A 129 4.79 -12.01 6.33
CA MET A 129 4.62 -12.71 7.60
C MET A 129 5.93 -13.31 8.12
N THR A 130 6.80 -13.75 7.21
CA THR A 130 8.06 -14.44 7.52
C THR A 130 9.28 -13.55 7.33
N SER A 131 9.09 -12.26 7.06
CA SER A 131 10.20 -11.33 6.85
C SER A 131 11.01 -11.15 8.15
N PRO A 132 12.33 -11.41 8.14
CA PRO A 132 13.18 -11.31 9.34
C PRO A 132 13.65 -9.88 9.64
N ARG A 133 13.38 -8.94 8.71
CA ARG A 133 13.76 -7.52 8.80
C ARG A 133 12.60 -6.65 9.26
N ILE A 134 12.96 -5.42 9.62
CA ILE A 134 12.00 -4.34 9.88
C ILE A 134 11.13 -4.04 8.66
N THR A 135 9.85 -3.75 8.90
CA THR A 135 8.86 -3.49 7.87
C THR A 135 7.99 -2.27 8.18
N PHE A 136 7.33 -1.77 7.14
CA PHE A 136 6.54 -0.54 7.16
C PHE A 136 5.29 -0.71 6.30
N GLU A 137 4.26 0.08 6.57
CA GLU A 137 2.95 0.00 5.90
C GLU A 137 3.03 0.12 4.37
N TYR A 138 3.94 0.94 3.84
CA TYR A 138 4.04 1.16 2.39
C TYR A 138 4.29 -0.11 1.58
N HIS A 139 4.83 -1.17 2.20
CA HIS A 139 5.02 -2.46 1.53
C HIS A 139 3.70 -3.10 1.07
N PHE A 140 2.58 -2.69 1.68
CA PHE A 140 1.25 -3.13 1.31
C PHE A 140 0.59 -2.24 0.25
N PHE A 141 1.12 -1.06 -0.06
CA PHE A 141 0.53 -0.12 -1.03
C PHE A 141 0.33 -0.69 -2.44
N PRO A 142 1.13 -1.65 -2.95
CA PRO A 142 0.83 -2.31 -4.21
C PRO A 142 -0.58 -2.92 -4.28
N ASN A 143 -1.15 -3.32 -3.13
CA ASN A 143 -2.51 -3.86 -3.04
C ASN A 143 -3.61 -2.80 -3.24
N LEU A 144 -3.28 -1.51 -3.22
CA LEU A 144 -4.26 -0.42 -3.37
C LEU A 144 -5.07 -0.56 -4.66
N ALA A 145 -4.42 -0.90 -5.78
CA ALA A 145 -5.10 -1.07 -7.06
C ALA A 145 -6.14 -2.21 -6.99
N ILE A 146 -5.81 -3.32 -6.32
CA ILE A 146 -6.73 -4.45 -6.13
C ILE A 146 -7.86 -4.08 -5.18
N ILE A 147 -7.58 -3.31 -4.13
CA ILE A 147 -8.62 -2.76 -3.24
C ILE A 147 -9.59 -1.87 -4.03
N CYS A 148 -9.10 -0.99 -4.89
CA CYS A 148 -9.96 -0.16 -5.76
C CYS A 148 -10.84 -1.01 -6.68
N LEU A 149 -10.31 -2.08 -7.27
CA LEU A 149 -11.08 -3.01 -8.10
C LEU A 149 -12.16 -3.76 -7.29
N ALA A 150 -11.82 -4.21 -6.08
CA ALA A 150 -12.77 -4.85 -5.17
C ALA A 150 -13.87 -3.88 -4.74
N ASN A 151 -13.51 -2.64 -4.41
CA ASN A 151 -14.46 -1.57 -4.09
C ASN A 151 -15.41 -1.32 -5.28
N ALA A 152 -14.87 -1.19 -6.49
CA ALA A 152 -15.66 -0.98 -7.70
C ALA A 152 -16.66 -2.12 -7.97
N LEU A 153 -16.27 -3.37 -7.72
CA LEU A 153 -17.15 -4.54 -7.82
C LEU A 153 -18.36 -4.40 -6.89
N VAL A 154 -18.13 -4.11 -5.60
CA VAL A 154 -19.21 -3.99 -4.61
C VAL A 154 -20.13 -2.81 -4.96
N LEU A 155 -19.56 -1.67 -5.34
CA LEU A 155 -20.32 -0.48 -5.74
C LEU A 155 -21.13 -0.72 -7.01
N GLN A 156 -20.57 -1.43 -7.99
CA GLN A 156 -21.29 -1.78 -9.22
C GLN A 156 -22.49 -2.70 -8.93
N GLU A 157 -22.30 -3.72 -8.09
CA GLU A 157 -23.39 -4.61 -7.71
C GLU A 157 -24.45 -3.86 -6.89
N ALA A 158 -24.04 -2.94 -6.01
CA ALA A 158 -24.96 -2.10 -5.26
C ALA A 158 -25.79 -1.19 -6.19
N TRP A 159 -25.15 -0.56 -7.17
CA TRP A 159 -25.79 0.30 -8.17
C TRP A 159 -26.85 -0.44 -8.97
N ARG A 160 -26.57 -1.69 -9.36
CA ARG A 160 -27.47 -2.52 -10.17
C ARG A 160 -28.62 -3.11 -9.37
N SER A 161 -28.37 -3.54 -8.13
CA SER A 161 -29.29 -4.40 -7.38
C SER A 161 -30.26 -3.63 -6.47
N PHE A 162 -29.87 -2.44 -5.98
CA PHE A 162 -30.66 -1.70 -4.97
C PHE A 162 -31.37 -0.45 -5.49
N GLY A 163 -31.50 -0.30 -6.82
CA GLY A 163 -32.23 0.81 -7.44
C GLY A 163 -31.77 2.19 -6.93
N ARG A 164 -32.71 3.02 -6.45
CA ARG A 164 -32.39 4.37 -5.94
C ARG A 164 -31.41 4.35 -4.76
N TRP A 165 -31.52 3.37 -3.86
CA TRP A 165 -30.70 3.28 -2.66
C TRP A 165 -29.27 2.88 -2.99
N GLY A 166 -29.11 1.99 -3.97
CA GLY A 166 -27.80 1.66 -4.55
C GLY A 166 -27.08 2.87 -5.12
N ARG A 167 -27.80 3.68 -5.91
CA ARG A 167 -27.23 4.92 -6.49
C ARG A 167 -26.82 5.91 -5.40
N ILE A 168 -27.67 6.13 -4.40
CA ILE A 168 -27.35 6.99 -3.26
C ILE A 168 -26.11 6.49 -2.53
N ALA A 169 -26.02 5.19 -2.25
CA ALA A 169 -24.86 4.60 -1.57
C ALA A 169 -23.56 4.80 -2.35
N VAL A 170 -23.59 4.59 -3.68
CA VAL A 170 -22.40 4.81 -4.53
C VAL A 170 -22.01 6.29 -4.57
N ILE A 171 -22.97 7.20 -4.74
CA ILE A 171 -22.69 8.64 -4.76
C ILE A 171 -22.13 9.09 -3.40
N ALA A 172 -22.72 8.62 -2.30
CA ALA A 172 -22.26 8.92 -0.94
C ALA A 172 -20.83 8.39 -0.71
N PHE A 173 -20.52 7.17 -1.17
CA PHE A 173 -19.17 6.62 -1.09
C PHE A 173 -18.16 7.46 -1.87
N LEU A 174 -18.46 7.80 -3.11
CA LEU A 174 -17.57 8.63 -3.94
C LEU A 174 -17.37 10.03 -3.36
N ALA A 175 -18.44 10.63 -2.82
CA ALA A 175 -18.37 11.90 -2.12
C ALA A 175 -17.50 11.81 -0.86
N ALA A 176 -17.61 10.71 -0.09
CA ALA A 176 -16.78 10.48 1.09
C ALA A 176 -15.29 10.30 0.72
N VAL A 177 -14.98 9.60 -0.38
CA VAL A 177 -13.61 9.47 -0.89
C VAL A 177 -13.04 10.83 -1.31
N ALA A 178 -13.83 11.64 -2.03
CA ALA A 178 -13.42 12.98 -2.45
C ALA A 178 -13.22 13.92 -1.24
N TRP A 179 -14.13 13.86 -0.26
CA TRP A 179 -14.00 14.61 0.98
C TRP A 179 -12.75 14.20 1.76
N ALA A 180 -12.49 12.89 1.90
CA ALA A 180 -11.28 12.39 2.56
C ALA A 180 -10.03 12.89 1.84
N PHE A 181 -10.02 12.90 0.51
CA PHE A 181 -8.92 13.48 -0.25
C PHE A 181 -8.67 14.95 0.14
N LEU A 182 -9.72 15.78 0.16
CA LEU A 182 -9.59 17.19 0.52
C LEU A 182 -9.16 17.39 1.98
N PHE A 183 -9.65 16.55 2.89
CA PHE A 183 -9.31 16.62 4.31
C PHE A 183 -7.83 16.30 4.57
N TRP A 184 -7.29 15.25 3.95
CA TRP A 184 -5.87 14.86 4.09
C TRP A 184 -4.92 15.52 3.08
N PHE A 185 -5.42 16.24 2.08
CA PHE A 185 -4.58 16.91 1.07
C PHE A 185 -3.42 17.72 1.65
N PRO A 186 -3.60 18.56 2.69
CA PRO A 186 -2.50 19.30 3.31
C PRO A 186 -1.36 18.41 3.84
N ILE A 187 -1.68 17.20 4.31
CA ILE A 187 -0.71 16.21 4.80
C ILE A 187 0.04 15.56 3.63
N TRP A 188 -0.59 15.33 2.48
CA TRP A 188 0.13 14.71 1.36
C TRP A 188 1.11 15.66 0.67
N VAL A 189 0.84 16.95 0.70
CA VAL A 189 1.70 17.97 0.07
C VAL A 189 2.67 18.64 1.03
N GLY A 190 2.63 18.29 2.33
CA GLY A 190 3.49 18.91 3.34
C GLY A 190 3.18 20.40 3.56
N ALA A 191 1.91 20.79 3.44
CA ALA A 191 1.51 22.19 3.64
C ALA A 191 1.65 22.58 5.12
N PRO A 192 2.26 23.73 5.45
CA PRO A 192 2.30 24.22 6.82
C PRO A 192 0.89 24.54 7.34
N MET A 193 0.56 24.07 8.54
CA MET A 193 -0.73 24.32 9.19
C MET A 193 -0.59 24.43 10.72
N PRO A 194 -1.55 25.05 11.42
CA PRO A 194 -1.56 25.05 12.88
C PRO A 194 -1.61 23.63 13.45
N TYR A 195 -0.93 23.40 14.57
CA TYR A 195 -0.83 22.09 15.22
C TYR A 195 -2.20 21.45 15.50
N ASP A 196 -3.19 22.21 15.94
CA ASP A 196 -4.54 21.70 16.21
C ASP A 196 -5.24 21.17 14.94
N GLU A 197 -5.00 21.79 13.79
CA GLU A 197 -5.53 21.32 12.51
C GLU A 197 -4.82 20.07 12.01
N TRP A 198 -3.49 20.01 12.22
CA TRP A 198 -2.71 18.82 11.96
C TRP A 198 -3.20 17.65 12.83
N GLN A 199 -3.36 17.85 14.14
CA GLN A 199 -3.77 16.80 15.08
C GLN A 199 -5.13 16.18 14.73
N LYS A 200 -6.10 16.96 14.22
CA LYS A 200 -7.40 16.43 13.74
C LYS A 200 -7.26 15.42 12.60
N ARG A 201 -6.22 15.59 11.76
CA ARG A 201 -5.91 14.70 10.63
C ARG A 201 -5.10 13.49 11.06
N MET A 202 -4.61 13.49 12.29
CA MET A 202 -3.80 12.42 12.82
C MET A 202 -4.62 11.28 13.46
N LEU A 203 -5.92 11.13 13.20
CA LEU A 203 -6.78 9.98 13.57
C LEU A 203 -6.60 9.38 14.99
N THR A 204 -5.95 10.08 15.93
CA THR A 204 -5.58 9.63 17.27
C THR A 204 -6.83 9.44 18.13
N TRP A 205 -7.87 10.20 17.82
CA TRP A 205 -9.21 10.04 18.39
C TRP A 205 -9.88 8.71 18.05
N LEU A 206 -9.50 8.07 16.93
CA LEU A 206 -10.06 6.80 16.47
C LEU A 206 -9.13 5.62 16.77
N MET A 207 -7.84 5.78 16.51
CA MET A 207 -6.84 4.69 16.56
C MET A 207 -5.94 4.74 17.82
N GLY A 208 -6.17 5.73 18.69
CA GLY A 208 -5.43 5.94 19.92
C GLY A 208 -4.01 6.49 19.68
N THR A 209 -3.22 6.53 20.74
CA THR A 209 -1.83 7.04 20.75
C THR A 209 -0.82 6.14 20.06
N ARG A 210 -1.26 5.00 19.51
CA ARG A 210 -0.41 4.11 18.70
C ARG A 210 -0.34 4.53 17.25
N TRP A 211 -1.26 5.41 16.83
CA TRP A 211 -1.33 5.96 15.49
C TRP A 211 -0.43 7.19 15.43
N ILE A 212 0.70 7.01 14.73
CA ILE A 212 1.87 7.90 14.56
C ILE A 212 2.59 8.35 15.83
#